data_AF-A0A3S0GRC0-F1
#
_entry.id   AF-A0A3S0GRC0-F1
#
_cell.length_a   1.000
_cell.length_b   1.000
_cell.length_c   1.000
_cell.angle_alpha   90.00
_cell.angle_beta   90.00
_cell.angle_gamma   90.00
#
_symmetry.space_group_name_H-M   'P 1'
#
loop_
_entity.id
_entity.type
_entity.pdbx_description
1 polymer ?
#
loop_
_entity_poly.entity_id
_entity_poly.type
_entity_poly.pdbx_seq_one_letter_code
_entity_poly.pdbx_strand_id
1 'polypeptide(L)'
;MRATDILAQLADRDFLEAAGPAVLRLKLLEATYLAENRRLSGEMREAARQAAEELRRLILERPSVSLIDQAAKRQVDARPAEEPPPVVLQLRRA
;
A
#
# COMPACT_ATOMS: atom_id res chain seq x y z
N MET A 1 17.61 -7.45 -11.50
CA MET A 1 17.07 -6.87 -10.25
C MET A 1 16.25 -7.96 -9.59
N ARG A 2 16.70 -8.50 -8.45
CA ARG A 2 16.11 -9.67 -7.80
C ARG A 2 15.00 -9.23 -6.83
N ALA A 3 14.04 -10.11 -6.53
CA ALA A 3 12.94 -9.82 -5.60
C ALA A 3 13.38 -9.41 -4.19
N THR A 4 14.54 -9.90 -3.78
CA THR A 4 15.24 -9.52 -2.55
C THR A 4 15.60 -8.03 -2.50
N ASP A 5 15.82 -7.38 -3.65
CA ASP A 5 16.24 -5.98 -3.71
C ASP A 5 15.05 -5.03 -3.43
N ILE A 6 13.83 -5.44 -3.81
CA ILE A 6 12.59 -4.69 -3.55
C ILE A 6 12.21 -4.78 -2.07
N LEU A 7 12.29 -5.98 -1.50
CA LEU A 7 12.05 -6.19 -0.07
C LEU A 7 13.12 -5.46 0.75
N ALA A 8 14.40 -5.51 0.37
CA ALA A 8 15.46 -4.79 1.07
C ALA A 8 15.30 -3.24 1.01
N GLN A 9 14.77 -2.69 -0.08
CA GLN A 9 14.48 -1.24 -0.18
C GLN A 9 13.25 -0.79 0.61
N LEU A 10 12.33 -1.70 0.92
CA LEU A 10 11.19 -1.46 1.80
C LEU A 10 11.49 -1.86 3.26
N ALA A 11 12.51 -2.69 3.50
CA ALA A 11 12.78 -3.32 4.79
C ALA A 11 13.84 -2.61 5.63
N ASP A 12 14.24 -1.37 5.32
CA ASP A 12 14.90 -0.54 6.32
C ASP A 12 13.85 -0.16 7.38
N ARG A 13 13.60 -1.12 8.26
CA ARG A 13 12.54 -1.09 9.27
C ARG A 13 12.71 0.11 10.18
N ASP A 14 13.94 0.43 10.53
CA ASP A 14 14.27 1.58 11.37
C ASP A 14 13.90 2.89 10.65
N PHE A 15 14.15 2.98 9.34
CA PHE A 15 13.69 4.10 8.52
C PHE A 15 12.16 4.20 8.48
N LEU A 16 11.44 3.10 8.25
CA LEU A 16 9.98 3.11 8.23
C LEU A 16 9.38 3.44 9.60
N GLU A 17 10.02 3.01 10.69
CA GLU A 17 9.59 3.31 12.05
C GLU A 17 9.80 4.78 12.43
N ALA A 18 10.81 5.45 11.85
CA ALA A 18 11.07 6.87 12.08
C ALA A 18 10.35 7.79 11.07
N ALA A 19 9.87 7.27 9.95
CA ALA A 19 9.29 8.06 8.87
C ALA A 19 7.92 8.67 9.22
N GLY A 20 7.75 9.94 8.87
CA GLY A 20 6.46 10.65 8.96
C GLY A 20 5.48 10.23 7.85
N PRO A 21 4.18 10.53 8.00
CA PRO A 21 3.14 10.17 7.03
C PRO A 21 3.45 10.57 5.58
N ALA A 22 4.05 11.73 5.34
CA ALA A 22 4.40 12.17 4.00
C ALA A 22 5.44 11.26 3.31
N VAL A 23 6.45 10.82 4.06
CA VAL A 23 7.51 9.94 3.54
C VAL A 23 6.96 8.53 3.31
N LEU A 24 6.17 8.02 4.26
CA LEU A 24 5.51 6.72 4.13
C LEU A 24 4.58 6.69 2.90
N ARG A 25 3.93 7.81 2.57
CA ARG A 25 3.11 7.92 1.36
C ARG A 25 3.94 7.77 0.07
N LEU A 26 5.18 8.28 0.03
CA LEU A 26 6.04 8.07 -1.13
C LEU A 26 6.36 6.57 -1.32
N LYS A 27 6.64 5.87 -0.21
CA LYS A 27 6.81 4.40 -0.22
C LYS A 27 5.55 3.65 -0.63
N LEU A 28 4.38 4.15 -0.24
CA LEU A 28 3.10 3.57 -0.69
C LEU A 28 2.93 3.68 -2.21
N LEU A 29 3.34 4.80 -2.82
CA LEU A 29 3.29 4.98 -4.27
C LEU A 29 4.23 4.00 -4.98
N GLU A 30 5.45 3.83 -4.47
CA GLU A 30 6.41 2.83 -4.97
C GLU A 30 5.83 1.41 -4.88
N ALA A 31 5.30 1.01 -3.72
CA ALA A 31 4.70 -0.30 -3.52
C ALA A 31 3.49 -0.54 -4.44
N THR A 32 2.62 0.46 -4.60
CA THR A 32 1.46 0.38 -5.50
C THR A 32 1.91 0.20 -6.96
N TYR A 33 2.92 0.96 -7.40
CA TYR A 33 3.48 0.81 -8.75
C TYR A 33 4.03 -0.60 -9.00
N LEU A 34 4.73 -1.17 -8.01
CA LEU A 34 5.28 -2.53 -8.11
C LEU A 34 4.17 -3.59 -8.13
N ALA A 35 3.11 -3.42 -7.34
CA ALA A 35 1.95 -4.30 -7.34
C ALA A 35 1.25 -4.39 -8.71
N GLU A 36 1.30 -3.30 -9.50
CA GLU A 36 0.69 -3.22 -10.83
C GLU A 36 1.68 -3.61 -11.96
N ASN A 37 2.96 -3.78 -11.65
CA ASN A 37 3.99 -4.03 -12.65
C ASN A 37 3.92 -5.46 -13.21
N ARG A 38 3.42 -5.60 -14.44
CA ARG A 38 3.26 -6.88 -15.14
C ARG A 38 4.57 -7.63 -15.39
N ARG A 39 5.73 -6.96 -15.34
CA ARG A 39 7.04 -7.58 -15.51
C ARG A 39 7.51 -8.34 -14.28
N LEU A 40 6.88 -8.14 -13.13
CA LEU A 40 7.17 -8.86 -11.89
C LEU A 40 6.39 -10.16 -11.82
N SER A 41 6.93 -11.14 -11.06
CA SER A 41 6.22 -12.38 -10.78
C SER A 41 4.94 -12.13 -9.97
N GLY A 42 4.03 -13.10 -9.96
CA GLY A 42 2.81 -13.02 -9.15
C GLY A 42 3.12 -12.83 -7.65
N GLU A 43 4.08 -13.58 -7.12
CA GLU A 43 4.54 -13.47 -5.73
C GLU A 43 5.10 -12.09 -5.40
N MET A 44 5.89 -11.50 -6.30
CA MET A 44 6.45 -10.16 -6.09
C MET A 44 5.37 -9.08 -6.09
N ARG A 45 4.38 -9.20 -6.98
CA ARG A 45 3.23 -8.29 -6.98
C ARG A 45 2.42 -8.42 -5.70
N GLU A 46 2.23 -9.64 -5.21
CA GLU A 46 1.50 -9.90 -3.98
C GLU A 46 2.22 -9.34 -2.75
N ALA A 47 3.54 -9.54 -2.65
CA ALA A 47 4.35 -8.92 -1.61
C ALA A 47 4.25 -7.38 -1.64
N ALA A 48 4.22 -6.79 -2.84
CA ALA A 48 4.05 -5.34 -3.00
C ALA A 48 2.66 -4.84 -2.58
N ARG A 49 1.59 -5.64 -2.78
CA ARG A 49 0.24 -5.31 -2.27
C ARG A 49 0.20 -5.33 -0.75
N GLN A 50 0.76 -6.37 -0.13
CA GLN A 50 0.83 -6.47 1.33
C GLN A 50 1.62 -5.30 1.92
N ALA A 51 2.76 -4.93 1.31
CA ALA A 51 3.53 -3.76 1.72
C ALA A 51 2.72 -2.46 1.58
N ALA A 52 1.94 -2.31 0.50
CA ALA A 52 1.08 -1.16 0.31
C ALA A 52 -0.02 -1.07 1.39
N GLU A 53 -0.62 -2.19 1.79
CA GLU A 53 -1.61 -2.22 2.88
C GLU A 53 -1.00 -1.85 4.24
N GLU A 54 0.18 -2.39 4.56
CA GLU A 54 0.91 -2.05 5.77
C GLU A 54 1.23 -0.55 5.82
N LEU A 55 1.74 0.01 4.71
CA LEU A 55 2.06 1.42 4.63
C LEU A 55 0.83 2.31 4.79
N ARG A 56 -0.34 1.92 4.26
CA ARG A 56 -1.58 2.67 4.49
C ARG A 56 -1.94 2.71 5.97
N ARG A 57 -1.87 1.57 6.66
CA ARG A 57 -2.14 1.48 8.10
C ARG A 57 -1.19 2.40 8.88
N LEU A 58 0.11 2.29 8.61
CA LEU A 58 1.14 3.13 9.25
C LEU A 58 0.89 4.62 9.00
N ILE A 59 0.56 5.03 7.77
CA ILE A 59 0.26 6.44 7.47
C ILE A 59 -0.90 6.95 8.33
N LEU A 60 -1.96 6.17 8.51
CA LEU A 60 -3.15 6.59 9.27
C LEU A 60 -2.89 6.65 10.77
N GLU A 61 -2.09 5.73 11.32
CA GLU A 61 -1.77 5.66 12.75
C GLU A 61 -0.77 6.73 13.21
N ARG A 62 0.17 7.13 12.34
CA ARG A 62 1.28 8.02 12.70
C ARG A 62 0.83 9.44 13.01
N PRO A 63 1.39 10.15 13.99
CA PRO A 63 1.05 11.55 14.23
C PRO A 63 1.46 12.43 13.03
N SER A 64 0.62 13.40 12.69
CA SER A 64 0.95 14.41 11.68
C SER A 64 1.57 15.63 12.34
N VAL A 65 2.78 16.01 11.92
CA VAL A 65 3.49 17.18 12.46
C VAL A 65 3.59 18.34 11.47
N SER A 66 3.06 18.15 10.25
CA SER A 66 3.05 19.13 9.18
C SER A 66 1.74 19.09 8.38
N LEU A 67 1.46 20.16 7.62
CA LEU A 67 0.35 20.17 6.65
C LEU A 67 0.52 19.11 5.56
N ILE A 68 1.76 18.79 5.20
CA ILE A 68 2.07 17.76 4.19
C ILE A 68 1.70 16.38 4.72
N ASP A 69 1.95 16.09 6.00
CA ASP A 69 1.53 14.84 6.63
C ASP A 69 0.01 14.71 6.69
N GLN A 70 -0.69 15.82 6.98
CA GLN A 70 -2.16 15.82 6.98
C GLN A 70 -2.72 15.56 5.57
N ALA A 71 -2.13 16.20 4.55
CA ALA A 71 -2.51 15.97 3.16
C ALA A 71 -2.26 14.50 2.75
N ALA A 72 -1.12 13.94 3.17
CA ALA A 72 -0.78 12.54 2.92
C ALA A 72 -1.82 11.57 3.52
N LYS A 73 -2.22 11.78 4.78
CA LYS A 73 -3.28 10.99 5.42
C LYS A 73 -4.61 11.07 4.68
N ARG A 74 -5.06 12.28 4.36
CA ARG A 74 -6.33 12.49 3.63
C ARG A 74 -6.36 11.77 2.28
N GLN A 75 -5.23 11.75 1.57
CA GLN A 75 -5.11 11.07 0.28
C GLN A 75 -5.11 9.54 0.39
N VAL A 76 -4.66 9.00 1.54
CA VAL A 76 -4.77 7.56 1.83
C VAL A 76 -6.19 7.19 2.23
N ASP A 77 -6.81 8.01 3.08
CA ASP A 77 -8.17 7.81 3.61
C ASP A 77 -9.26 7.96 2.53
N ALA A 78 -9.06 8.86 1.56
CA ALA A 78 -10.00 9.10 0.46
C ALA A 78 -10.02 8.01 -0.63
N ARG A 79 -9.17 6.98 -0.54
CA ARG A 79 -9.23 5.86 -1.50
C ARG A 79 -10.43 4.98 -1.11
N PRO A 80 -11.45 4.80 -1.97
CA PRO A 80 -12.60 4.00 -1.61
C PRO A 80 -12.12 2.58 -1.26
N ALA A 81 -12.62 2.04 -0.15
CA ALA A 81 -12.59 0.60 0.07
C ALA A 81 -13.07 -0.05 -1.22
N GLU A 82 -12.28 -0.95 -1.82
CA GLU A 82 -12.71 -1.69 -2.99
C GLU A 82 -14.11 -2.25 -2.69
N GLU A 83 -15.11 -1.84 -3.48
CA GLU A 83 -16.46 -2.39 -3.35
C GLU A 83 -16.31 -3.92 -3.37
N PRO A 84 -16.87 -4.65 -2.38
CA PRO A 84 -16.81 -6.10 -2.40
C PRO A 84 -17.41 -6.56 -3.73
N PRO A 85 -16.78 -7.53 -4.42
CA PRO A 85 -17.25 -7.97 -5.73
C PRO A 85 -18.74 -8.33 -5.60
N PRO A 86 -19.58 -7.91 -6.58
CA PRO A 86 -21.01 -8.13 -6.48
C PRO A 86 -21.26 -9.62 -6.24
N VAL A 87 -21.98 -9.94 -5.16
CA VAL A 87 -22.44 -11.29 -4.88
C VAL A 87 -23.37 -11.67 -6.03
N VAL A 88 -22.85 -12.43 -6.99
CA VAL A 88 -23.66 -13.00 -8.06
C VAL A 88 -24.57 -14.02 -7.40
N LEU A 89 -25.78 -13.59 -7.05
CA LEU A 89 -26.87 -14.47 -6.67
C LEU A 89 -27.12 -15.40 -7.85
N GLN A 90 -26.52 -16.59 -7.78
CA GLN A 90 -26.85 -17.69 -8.68
C GLN A 90 -28.31 -18.06 -8.40
N LEU A 91 -29.21 -17.42 -9.14
CA LEU A 91 -30.60 -17.83 -9.25
C LEU A 91 -30.59 -19.25 -9.80
N ARG A 92 -30.71 -20.22 -8.89
CA ARG A 92 -31.03 -21.60 -9.23
C ARG A 92 -32.36 -21.54 -9.97
N ARG A 93 -32.31 -21.78 -11.29
CA ARG A 93 -33.51 -22.08 -12.06
C ARG A 93 -34.12 -23.35 -11.48
N ALA A 94 -35.34 -23.20 -10.97
CA ALA A 94 -36.26 -24.31 -10.75
C ALA A 94 -36.74 -24.87 -12.09
#